data_AF-A0A4Y7Q7L8-F1
#
_entry.id   AF-A0A4Y7Q7L8-F1
#
_cell.length_a   1.000
_cell.length_b   1.000
_cell.length_c   1.000
_cell.angle_alpha   90.00
_cell.angle_beta   90.00
_cell.angle_gamma   90.00
#
_symmetry.space_group_name_H-M   'P 1'
#
loop_
_entity.id
_entity.type
_entity.pdbx_description
1 polymer ?
#
loop_
_entity_poly.entity_id
_entity_poly.type
_entity_poly.pdbx_seq_one_letter_code
_entity_poly.pdbx_strand_id
1 'polypeptide(L)'
;AYLLKDEFGELWRRLVRLWLQLEESYGFISPVTGLGTTHRPSQIEYWVSRGRKGTPDIGNIASFAKGWWLWWAALQPAWRTFSSDGRPCIAGEGSWEALRKPGRNGLLSVLATLVWWRKELGEDATPDWEGAVFDVEWAMHGLSKEAKSGKR
;
A
#
# COMPACT_ATOMS: atom_id res chain seq x y z
N ALA A 1 -12.34 -11.05 -7.28
CA ALA A 1 -11.68 -9.73 -7.30
C ALA A 1 -10.21 -9.90 -6.92
N TYR A 2 -9.27 -9.26 -7.62
CA TYR A 2 -7.81 -9.49 -7.50
C TYR A 2 -7.25 -9.39 -6.06
N LEU A 3 -7.87 -8.59 -5.20
CA LEU A 3 -7.47 -8.35 -3.81
C LEU A 3 -8.18 -9.22 -2.77
N LEU A 4 -9.34 -9.79 -3.09
CA LEU A 4 -10.15 -10.61 -2.17
C LEU A 4 -9.71 -12.06 -2.22
N LYS A 5 -8.43 -12.30 -1.94
CA LYS A 5 -7.87 -13.65 -1.80
C LYS A 5 -7.95 -14.04 -0.33
N ASP A 6 -8.85 -14.96 0.00
CA ASP A 6 -9.09 -15.45 1.37
C ASP A 6 -7.86 -16.10 2.02
N GLU A 7 -6.89 -16.52 1.20
CA GLU A 7 -5.67 -17.22 1.61
C GLU A 7 -4.63 -16.33 2.33
N PHE A 8 -4.81 -15.01 2.38
CA PHE A 8 -3.84 -14.09 3.01
C PHE A 8 -4.15 -13.74 4.48
N GLY A 9 -5.16 -14.38 5.08
CA GLY A 9 -5.51 -14.23 6.49
C GLY A 9 -6.31 -12.98 6.84
N GLU A 10 -6.69 -12.87 8.12
CA GLU A 10 -7.59 -11.81 8.61
C GLU A 10 -7.00 -10.41 8.54
N LEU A 11 -5.68 -10.27 8.77
CA LEU A 11 -4.99 -8.99 8.69
C LEU A 11 -5.17 -8.36 7.30
N TRP A 12 -4.95 -9.15 6.25
CA TRP A 12 -5.15 -8.72 4.87
C TRP A 12 -6.62 -8.37 4.57
N ARG A 13 -7.57 -9.20 5.02
CA ARG A 13 -9.00 -8.94 4.83
C ARG A 13 -9.44 -7.61 5.47
N ARG A 14 -8.94 -7.30 6.67
CA ARG A 14 -9.20 -6.01 7.33
C ARG A 14 -8.64 -4.85 6.50
N LEU A 15 -7.40 -4.94 6.03
CA LEU A 15 -6.78 -3.92 5.20
C LEU A 15 -7.57 -3.66 3.90
N VAL A 16 -7.99 -4.71 3.18
CA VAL A 16 -8.75 -4.55 1.94
C VAL A 16 -10.14 -3.93 2.19
N ARG A 17 -10.81 -4.29 3.28
CA ARG A 17 -12.09 -3.67 3.68
C ARG A 17 -11.91 -2.18 4.00
N LEU A 18 -10.85 -1.82 4.71
CA LEU A 18 -10.52 -0.44 5.04
C LEU A 18 -10.24 0.38 3.77
N TRP A 19 -9.48 -0.15 2.82
CA TRP A 19 -9.25 0.48 1.53
C TRP A 19 -10.56 0.70 0.76
N LEU A 20 -11.44 -0.30 0.70
CA LEU A 20 -12.72 -0.17 0.00
C LEU A 20 -13.60 0.94 0.59
N GLN A 21 -13.68 1.03 1.92
CA GLN A 21 -14.38 2.11 2.61
C GLN A 21 -13.77 3.48 2.33
N LEU A 22 -12.44 3.55 2.19
CA LEU A 22 -11.74 4.77 1.87
C LEU A 22 -12.05 5.25 0.44
N GLU A 23 -11.98 4.36 -0.54
CA GLU A 23 -12.36 4.68 -1.93
C GLU A 23 -13.84 5.07 -2.04
N GLU A 24 -14.73 4.41 -1.31
CA GLU A 24 -16.13 4.80 -1.20
C GLU A 24 -16.27 6.22 -0.63
N SER A 25 -15.50 6.55 0.41
CA SER A 25 -15.51 7.90 1.01
C SER A 25 -15.03 8.98 0.03
N TYR A 26 -14.21 8.61 -0.95
CA TYR A 26 -13.73 9.46 -2.04
C TYR A 26 -14.66 9.45 -3.26
N GLY A 27 -15.78 8.73 -3.22
CA GLY A 27 -16.73 8.63 -4.33
C GLY A 27 -16.20 7.85 -5.53
N PHE A 28 -15.23 6.94 -5.30
CA PHE A 28 -14.60 6.12 -6.34
C PHE A 28 -14.01 6.92 -7.51
N ILE A 29 -13.61 8.17 -7.27
CA ILE A 29 -12.93 8.97 -8.28
C ILE A 29 -11.58 8.35 -8.63
N SER A 30 -11.20 8.39 -9.90
CA SER A 30 -9.93 7.81 -10.37
C SER A 30 -9.18 8.79 -11.26
N PRO A 31 -8.57 9.84 -10.69
CA PRO A 31 -7.75 10.79 -11.44
C PRO A 31 -6.55 10.10 -12.10
N VAL A 32 -5.92 10.82 -13.04
CA VAL A 32 -4.68 10.37 -13.69
C VAL A 32 -3.49 10.45 -12.73
N THR A 33 -3.54 11.37 -11.77
CA THR A 33 -2.52 11.50 -10.71
C THR A 33 -2.47 10.26 -9.83
N GLY A 34 -1.32 10.03 -9.20
CA GLY A 34 -1.08 8.85 -8.38
C GLY A 34 -0.06 9.10 -7.28
N LEU A 35 0.40 8.01 -6.67
CA LEU A 35 1.49 8.02 -5.72
C LEU A 35 2.82 8.46 -6.38
N GLY A 36 3.80 8.84 -5.57
CA GLY A 36 5.16 9.13 -6.03
C GLY A 36 5.85 7.95 -6.72
N THR A 37 6.82 8.25 -7.58
CA THR A 37 7.60 7.27 -8.37
C THR A 37 8.98 6.97 -7.77
N THR A 38 9.44 7.73 -6.80
CA THR A 38 10.75 7.55 -6.15
C THR A 38 10.86 6.14 -5.57
N HIS A 39 11.87 5.36 -6.01
CA HIS A 39 12.08 3.95 -5.64
C HIS A 39 10.95 2.98 -6.02
N ARG A 40 9.96 3.41 -6.83
CA ARG A 40 8.84 2.57 -7.24
C ARG A 40 9.34 1.25 -7.86
N PRO A 41 8.86 0.08 -7.41
CA PRO A 41 9.17 -1.19 -8.06
C PRO A 41 8.78 -1.16 -9.55
N SER A 42 9.71 -1.56 -10.43
CA SER A 42 9.49 -1.54 -11.90
C SER A 42 8.32 -2.43 -12.32
N GLN A 43 8.01 -3.46 -11.53
CA GLN A 43 6.84 -4.33 -11.69
C GLN A 43 5.52 -3.54 -11.70
N ILE A 44 5.44 -2.39 -11.03
CA ILE A 44 4.24 -1.55 -11.06
C ILE A 44 4.04 -0.93 -12.44
N GLU A 45 5.08 -0.38 -13.05
CA GLU A 45 4.99 0.19 -14.39
C GLU A 45 4.64 -0.89 -15.43
N TYR A 46 5.29 -2.04 -15.33
CA TYR A 46 4.96 -3.21 -16.13
C TYR A 46 3.48 -3.62 -15.98
N TRP A 47 2.99 -3.74 -14.75
CA TRP A 47 1.61 -4.12 -14.48
C TRP A 47 0.60 -3.08 -15.00
N VAL A 48 0.89 -1.80 -14.78
CA VAL A 48 0.03 -0.69 -15.23
C VAL A 48 -0.07 -0.64 -16.75
N SER A 49 1.04 -0.78 -17.47
CA SER A 49 1.05 -0.78 -18.95
C SER A 49 0.26 -1.95 -19.54
N ARG A 50 0.14 -3.08 -18.81
CA ARG A 50 -0.65 -4.25 -19.19
C ARG A 50 -2.09 -4.22 -18.70
N GLY A 51 -2.61 -3.02 -18.41
CA GLY A 51 -3.98 -2.82 -17.97
C GLY A 51 -4.26 -3.42 -16.59
N ARG A 52 -3.24 -3.56 -15.74
CA ARG A 52 -3.34 -4.10 -14.37
C ARG A 52 -3.82 -5.56 -14.35
N LYS A 53 -3.48 -6.32 -15.38
CA LYS A 53 -3.82 -7.74 -15.52
C LYS A 53 -2.61 -8.62 -15.25
N GLY A 54 -2.88 -9.79 -14.67
CA GLY A 54 -1.85 -10.75 -14.28
C GLY A 54 -1.05 -10.32 -13.05
N THR A 55 -0.16 -11.19 -12.61
CA THR A 55 0.82 -10.91 -11.56
C THR A 55 2.20 -10.81 -12.23
N PRO A 56 2.92 -9.68 -12.07
CA PRO A 56 4.30 -9.56 -12.53
C PRO A 56 5.21 -10.54 -11.79
N ASP A 57 6.27 -10.95 -12.46
CA ASP A 57 7.38 -11.63 -11.81
C ASP A 57 8.18 -10.64 -10.95
N ILE A 58 8.31 -10.91 -9.66
CA ILE A 58 9.10 -10.07 -8.74
C ILE A 58 10.55 -10.56 -8.61
N GLY A 59 10.89 -11.72 -9.19
CA GLY A 59 12.22 -12.30 -9.19
C GLY A 59 12.71 -12.62 -7.77
N ASN A 60 13.70 -11.88 -7.29
CA ASN A 60 14.24 -12.08 -5.95
C ASN A 60 13.38 -11.36 -4.90
N ILE A 61 12.71 -12.15 -4.06
CA ILE A 61 11.79 -11.66 -3.02
C ILE A 61 12.44 -10.74 -1.99
N ALA A 62 13.69 -10.98 -1.60
CA ALA A 62 14.40 -10.16 -0.62
C ALA A 62 14.74 -8.77 -1.18
N SER A 63 15.19 -8.73 -2.44
CA SER A 63 15.43 -7.47 -3.16
C SER A 63 14.12 -6.71 -3.39
N PHE A 64 13.03 -7.41 -3.71
CA PHE A 64 11.71 -6.81 -3.86
C PHE A 64 11.23 -6.20 -2.54
N ALA A 65 11.30 -6.95 -1.43
CA ALA A 65 10.93 -6.48 -0.10
C ALA A 65 11.69 -5.21 0.30
N LYS A 66 13.02 -5.20 0.10
CA LYS A 66 13.86 -4.03 0.36
C LYS A 66 13.46 -2.83 -0.49
N GLY A 67 13.25 -3.02 -1.79
CA GLY A 67 12.82 -1.96 -2.70
C GLY A 67 11.42 -1.44 -2.36
N TRP A 68 10.52 -2.32 -1.94
CA TRP A 68 9.18 -1.97 -1.49
C TRP A 68 9.20 -1.05 -0.28
N TRP A 69 10.00 -1.37 0.75
CA TRP A 69 10.16 -0.51 1.92
C TRP A 69 10.74 0.85 1.58
N LEU A 70 11.72 0.93 0.67
CA LEU A 70 12.27 2.21 0.20
C LEU A 70 11.20 3.06 -0.51
N TRP A 71 10.39 2.45 -1.37
CA TRP A 71 9.28 3.14 -2.01
C TRP A 71 8.24 3.59 -1.00
N TRP A 72 7.81 2.71 -0.11
CA TRP A 72 6.81 3.01 0.91
C TRP A 72 7.28 4.13 1.84
N ALA A 73 8.55 4.13 2.24
CA ALA A 73 9.18 5.21 3.01
C ALA A 73 9.15 6.54 2.26
N ALA A 74 9.49 6.55 0.96
CA ALA A 74 9.48 7.77 0.14
C ALA A 74 8.08 8.35 -0.12
N LEU A 75 7.02 7.57 0.08
CA LEU A 75 5.64 8.03 0.01
C LEU A 75 5.13 8.66 1.32
N GLN A 76 5.83 8.42 2.43
CA GLN A 76 5.35 8.87 3.74
C GLN A 76 5.35 10.39 3.86
N PRO A 77 4.39 10.95 4.61
CA PRO A 77 4.39 12.37 4.90
C PRO A 77 5.59 12.74 5.80
N ALA A 78 6.05 13.99 5.68
CA ALA A 78 7.28 14.47 6.32
C ALA A 78 7.30 14.40 7.86
N TRP A 79 6.13 14.30 8.51
CA TRP A 79 6.03 14.20 9.96
C TRP A 79 6.32 12.78 10.48
N ARG A 80 6.31 11.75 9.61
CA ARG A 80 6.65 10.38 10.04
C ARG A 80 8.14 10.28 10.32
N THR A 81 8.45 9.60 11.42
CA THR A 81 9.81 9.21 11.75
C THR A 81 10.10 7.81 11.22
N PHE A 82 11.39 7.48 11.10
CA PHE A 82 11.85 6.21 10.56
C PHE A 82 12.78 5.52 11.57
N SER A 83 12.70 4.20 11.65
CA SER A 83 13.63 3.37 12.41
C SER A 83 15.00 3.32 11.75
N SER A 84 15.98 2.74 12.45
CA SER A 84 17.37 2.62 11.97
C SER A 84 17.52 1.82 10.67
N ASP A 85 16.56 0.94 10.38
CA ASP A 85 16.48 0.16 9.14
C ASP A 85 15.70 0.87 8.01
N GLY A 86 15.29 2.12 8.23
CA GLY A 86 14.62 2.98 7.24
C GLY A 86 13.12 2.72 7.10
N ARG A 87 12.52 1.92 7.97
CA ARG A 87 11.07 1.68 7.96
C ARG A 87 10.32 2.78 8.70
N PRO A 88 9.12 3.15 8.26
CA PRO A 88 8.30 4.13 8.98
C PRO A 88 7.91 3.63 10.38
N CYS A 89 8.02 4.50 11.39
CA CYS A 89 7.55 4.21 12.75
C CYS A 89 6.03 4.45 12.86
N ILE A 90 5.33 3.56 13.56
CA ILE A 90 3.88 3.68 13.84
C ILE A 90 3.69 4.59 15.07
N ALA A 91 3.94 5.88 14.86
CA ALA A 91 3.85 6.91 15.87
C ALA A 91 3.71 8.30 15.23
N GLY A 92 3.32 9.29 16.03
CA GLY A 92 3.17 10.67 15.60
C GLY A 92 1.83 10.96 14.93
N GLU A 93 1.62 12.24 14.64
CA GLU A 93 0.39 12.77 14.05
C GLU A 93 0.73 13.90 13.07
N GLY A 94 -0.09 14.02 12.04
CA GLY A 94 0.04 15.06 11.01
C GLY A 94 -0.83 14.73 9.81
N SER A 95 -0.76 15.58 8.78
CA SER A 95 -1.60 15.41 7.59
C SER A 95 -1.16 14.21 6.73
N TRP A 96 -2.13 13.39 6.32
CA TRP A 96 -1.95 12.25 5.42
C TRP A 96 -2.13 12.60 3.94
N GLU A 97 -2.25 13.88 3.59
CA GLU A 97 -2.53 14.37 2.23
C GLU A 97 -1.54 13.82 1.18
N ALA A 98 -0.29 13.55 1.56
CA ALA A 98 0.71 12.93 0.70
C ALA A 98 0.25 11.56 0.14
N LEU A 99 -0.46 10.78 0.95
CA LEU A 99 -1.01 9.47 0.59
C LEU A 99 -2.45 9.54 0.07
N ARG A 100 -3.11 10.70 0.15
CA ARG A 100 -4.48 10.89 -0.37
C ARG A 100 -4.48 10.94 -1.89
N LYS A 101 -4.45 9.75 -2.50
CA LYS A 101 -4.50 9.54 -3.96
C LYS A 101 -5.61 8.53 -4.26
N PRO A 102 -6.84 8.98 -4.58
CA PRO A 102 -7.94 8.08 -4.87
C PRO A 102 -7.74 7.34 -6.20
N GLY A 103 -8.37 6.17 -6.32
CA GLY A 103 -8.46 5.41 -7.56
C GLY A 103 -7.22 4.60 -7.94
N ARG A 104 -7.16 4.25 -9.23
CA ARG A 104 -6.32 3.12 -9.72
C ARG A 104 -4.80 3.33 -9.67
N ASN A 105 -4.35 4.56 -9.44
CA ASN A 105 -2.93 4.93 -9.31
C ASN A 105 -2.54 5.25 -7.86
N GLY A 106 -3.49 5.11 -6.95
CA GLY A 106 -3.33 5.33 -5.52
C GLY A 106 -2.88 4.09 -4.77
N LEU A 107 -3.45 3.94 -3.57
CA LEU A 107 -3.18 2.82 -2.65
C LEU A 107 -3.49 1.44 -3.23
N LEU A 108 -4.31 1.36 -4.29
CA LEU A 108 -4.47 0.12 -5.06
C LEU A 108 -3.13 -0.46 -5.52
N SER A 109 -2.18 0.39 -5.92
CA SER A 109 -0.84 -0.06 -6.37
C SER A 109 -0.06 -0.67 -5.21
N VAL A 110 -0.16 -0.08 -4.02
CA VAL A 110 0.48 -0.58 -2.79
C VAL A 110 -0.11 -1.94 -2.43
N LEU A 111 -1.44 -2.06 -2.42
CA LEU A 111 -2.09 -3.34 -2.18
C LEU A 111 -1.70 -4.40 -3.22
N ALA A 112 -1.64 -4.04 -4.51
CA ALA A 112 -1.23 -4.97 -5.55
C ALA A 112 0.20 -5.51 -5.33
N THR A 113 1.14 -4.65 -4.94
CA THR A 113 2.51 -5.08 -4.62
C THR A 113 2.59 -6.02 -3.41
N LEU A 114 1.77 -5.79 -2.38
CA LEU A 114 1.70 -6.68 -1.22
C LEU A 114 1.11 -8.05 -1.60
N VAL A 115 0.17 -8.10 -2.55
CA VAL A 115 -0.33 -9.37 -3.12
C VAL A 115 0.77 -10.11 -3.88
N TRP A 116 1.58 -9.41 -4.69
CA TRP A 116 2.70 -10.05 -5.41
C TRP A 116 3.71 -10.63 -4.43
N TRP A 117 4.09 -9.84 -3.43
CA TRP A 117 5.01 -10.29 -2.39
C TRP A 117 4.45 -11.51 -1.63
N ARG A 118 3.19 -11.46 -1.19
CA ARG A 118 2.60 -12.56 -0.42
C ARG A 118 2.57 -13.88 -1.18
N LYS A 119 2.35 -13.83 -2.50
CA LYS A 119 2.30 -15.03 -3.36
C LYS A 119 3.64 -15.74 -3.46
N GLU A 120 4.73 -14.99 -3.50
CA GLU A 120 6.08 -15.58 -3.57
C GLU A 120 6.56 -16.14 -2.22
N LEU A 121 5.91 -15.79 -1.10
CA LEU A 121 6.25 -16.35 0.21
C LEU A 121 5.75 -17.79 0.43
N GLY A 122 4.94 -18.35 -0.48
CA GLY A 122 4.38 -19.70 -0.32
C GLY A 122 3.33 -19.76 0.79
N GLU A 123 3.33 -20.83 1.59
CA GLU A 123 2.32 -21.01 2.66
C GLU A 123 2.51 -20.04 3.82
N ASP A 124 3.74 -19.64 4.12
CA ASP A 124 4.06 -18.83 5.31
C ASP A 124 4.04 -17.32 5.02
N ALA A 125 3.36 -16.54 5.85
CA ALA A 125 3.60 -15.10 5.90
C ALA A 125 4.89 -14.84 6.72
N THR A 126 5.71 -13.89 6.28
CA THR A 126 6.89 -13.48 7.06
C THR A 126 6.60 -12.25 7.90
N PRO A 127 7.28 -12.06 9.04
CA PRO A 127 7.16 -10.86 9.85
C PRO A 127 7.40 -9.56 9.06
N ASP A 128 8.22 -9.64 8.00
CA ASP A 128 8.51 -8.50 7.13
C ASP A 128 7.28 -8.06 6.32
N TRP A 129 6.59 -9.02 5.70
CA TRP A 129 5.36 -8.74 4.96
C TRP A 129 4.22 -8.32 5.90
N GLU A 130 4.09 -8.98 7.06
CA GLU A 130 3.08 -8.59 8.06
C GLU A 130 3.31 -7.18 8.58
N GLY A 131 4.56 -6.80 8.83
CA GLY A 131 4.93 -5.44 9.21
C GLY A 131 4.55 -4.40 8.13
N ALA A 132 4.74 -4.74 6.86
CA ALA A 132 4.32 -3.90 5.73
C ALA A 132 2.80 -3.73 5.68
N VAL A 133 2.04 -4.82 5.83
CA VAL A 133 0.58 -4.78 5.87
C VAL A 133 0.07 -3.95 7.05
N PHE A 134 0.67 -4.13 8.22
CA PHE A 134 0.29 -3.40 9.44
C PHE A 134 0.56 -1.90 9.32
N ASP A 135 1.71 -1.51 8.75
CA ASP A 135 2.03 -0.09 8.55
C ASP A 135 1.09 0.59 7.53
N VAL A 136 0.78 -0.11 6.43
CA VAL A 136 -0.19 0.38 5.44
C VAL A 136 -1.59 0.51 6.05
N GLU A 137 -2.01 -0.46 6.87
CA GLU A 137 -3.29 -0.38 7.59
C GLU A 137 -3.33 0.84 8.51
N TRP A 138 -2.26 1.11 9.25
CA TRP A 138 -2.17 2.28 10.11
C TRP A 138 -2.30 3.60 9.32
N ALA A 139 -1.61 3.71 8.20
CA ALA A 139 -1.71 4.88 7.32
C ALA A 139 -3.14 5.07 6.76
N MET A 140 -3.80 3.98 6.36
CA MET A 140 -5.19 4.03 5.88
C MET A 140 -6.19 4.41 6.99
N HIS A 141 -5.94 4.02 8.24
CA HIS A 141 -6.72 4.49 9.38
C HIS A 141 -6.57 5.99 9.57
N GLY A 142 -5.35 6.52 9.42
CA GLY A 142 -5.08 7.96 9.39
C GLY A 142 -5.90 8.69 8.33
N LEU A 143 -5.80 8.26 7.08
CA LEU A 143 -6.59 8.79 5.96
C LEU A 143 -8.10 8.73 6.20
N SER A 144 -8.58 7.62 6.78
CA SER A 144 -9.99 7.44 7.09
C SER A 144 -10.49 8.41 8.17
N LYS A 145 -9.65 8.74 9.16
CA LYS A 145 -9.97 9.77 10.17
C LYS A 145 -10.09 11.14 9.52
N GLU A 146 -9.15 11.51 8.66
CA GLU A 146 -9.19 12.80 7.94
C GLU A 146 -10.40 12.93 7.01
N ALA A 147 -10.73 11.86 6.27
CA ALA A 147 -11.88 11.84 5.38
C ALA A 147 -13.22 12.04 6.13
N LYS A 148 -13.31 11.60 7.39
CA LYS A 148 -14.49 11.83 8.25
C LYS A 148 -14.51 13.26 8.81
N SER A 149 -13.35 13.80 9.19
CA SER A 149 -13.24 15.16 9.74
C SER A 149 -13.54 16.25 8.70
N GLY A 150 -13.21 16.01 7.43
CA GLY A 150 -13.46 16.95 6.32
C GLY A 150 -14.87 16.95 5.74
N LYS A 151 -15.80 16.12 6.26
CA LYS A 151 -17.21 16.06 5.82
C LYS A 151 -18.15 16.97 6.64
N ARG A 152 -17.61 17.93 7.40
CA ARG A 152 -18.39 18.92 8.16
C ARG A 152 -18.57 20.21 7.40
#